data_AF-A0A959LA29-F1
#
_entry.id   AF-A0A959LA29-F1
#
_cell.length_a   1.000
_cell.length_b   1.000
_cell.length_c   1.000
_cell.angle_alpha   90.00
_cell.angle_beta   90.00
_cell.angle_gamma   90.00
#
_symmetry.space_group_name_H-M   'P 1'
#
loop_
_entity.id
_entity.type
_entity.pdbx_description
1 polymer ?
#
loop_
_entity_poly.entity_id
_entity_poly.type
_entity_poly.pdbx_seq_one_letter_code
_entity_poly.pdbx_strand_id
1 'polypeptide(L)'
;MLSLLSCKEDTKHEANKQAVSLYHEHYRPQYHFTPEKMWMNDPNGLVFYEGEYHLFYQYYADDLTAGPRSWGHAVSSDLMRWQQLPIAIKPDSLGEI
;
A
#
# COMPACT_ATOMS: atom_id res chain seq x y z
N MET A 1 29.74 -12.99 -29.31
CA MET A 1 28.44 -12.29 -29.44
C MET A 1 27.38 -13.29 -29.02
N LEU A 2 27.13 -13.42 -27.72
CA LEU A 2 26.18 -14.40 -27.17
C LEU A 2 24.87 -13.66 -26.90
N SER A 3 23.92 -13.78 -27.83
CA SER A 3 22.57 -13.27 -27.67
C SER A 3 21.82 -14.12 -26.64
N LEU A 4 21.55 -13.56 -25.46
CA LEU A 4 20.60 -14.13 -24.51
C LEU A 4 19.21 -13.56 -24.85
N LEU A 5 18.43 -14.37 -25.56
CA LEU A 5 17.01 -14.15 -25.78
C LEU A 5 16.22 -14.52 -24.51
N SER A 6 15.45 -13.54 -24.05
CA SER A 6 14.04 -13.64 -23.64
C SER A 6 13.63 -14.60 -22.51
N CYS A 7 13.32 -14.00 -21.34
CA CYS A 7 12.22 -14.42 -20.45
C CYS A 7 11.49 -13.16 -19.99
N LYS A 8 10.41 -12.76 -20.67
CA LYS A 8 9.53 -11.66 -20.26
C LYS A 8 8.04 -12.02 -20.26
N GLU A 9 7.71 -13.30 -20.47
CA GLU A 9 6.32 -13.74 -20.61
C GLU A 9 5.73 -14.33 -19.31
N ASP A 10 6.54 -15.00 -18.48
CA ASP A 10 6.07 -15.65 -17.24
C ASP A 10 5.62 -14.68 -16.14
N THR A 11 6.27 -13.51 -16.04
CA THR A 11 5.98 -12.51 -15.00
C THR A 11 4.60 -11.87 -15.14
N LYS A 12 4.04 -11.81 -16.36
CA LYS A 12 2.73 -11.19 -16.59
C LYS A 12 1.58 -12.08 -16.15
N HIS A 13 1.74 -13.40 -16.23
CA HIS A 13 0.66 -14.34 -15.89
C HIS A 13 0.51 -14.50 -14.37
N GLU A 14 1.62 -14.50 -13.63
CA GLU A 14 1.59 -14.54 -12.16
C GLU A 14 1.08 -13.24 -11.54
N ALA A 15 1.54 -12.08 -12.02
CA ALA A 15 1.02 -10.78 -11.58
C ALA A 15 -0.49 -10.65 -11.79
N ASN A 16 -1.02 -11.25 -12.86
CA ASN A 16 -2.45 -11.22 -13.17
C ASN A 16 -3.27 -12.19 -12.28
N LYS A 17 -2.70 -13.33 -11.85
CA LYS A 17 -3.34 -14.21 -10.86
C LYS A 17 -3.42 -13.56 -9.48
N GLN A 18 -2.37 -12.85 -9.07
CA GLN A 18 -2.28 -12.22 -7.75
C GLN A 18 -3.21 -11.01 -7.61
N ALA A 19 -3.45 -10.28 -8.70
CA ALA A 19 -4.43 -9.19 -8.75
C ALA A 19 -5.88 -9.67 -8.54
N VAL A 20 -6.21 -10.92 -8.94
CA VAL A 20 -7.57 -11.47 -8.80
C VAL A 20 -7.88 -11.92 -7.37
N SER A 21 -6.87 -12.17 -6.53
CA SER A 21 -7.05 -12.56 -5.12
C SER A 21 -6.97 -11.42 -4.12
N LEU A 22 -6.41 -10.26 -4.52
CA LEU A 22 -6.21 -9.13 -3.63
C LEU A 22 -7.56 -8.66 -3.05
N TYR A 23 -7.58 -8.37 -1.75
CA TYR A 23 -8.77 -8.05 -0.97
C TYR A 23 -9.81 -9.16 -0.82
N HIS A 24 -9.59 -10.35 -1.39
CA HIS A 24 -10.49 -11.51 -1.23
C HIS A 24 -9.91 -12.56 -0.27
N GLU A 25 -8.87 -12.22 0.48
CA GLU A 25 -8.29 -13.12 1.48
C GLU A 25 -9.30 -13.39 2.61
N HIS A 26 -9.30 -14.61 3.13
CA HIS A 26 -10.32 -15.08 4.08
C HIS A 26 -10.53 -14.17 5.31
N TYR A 27 -9.45 -13.52 5.78
CA TYR A 27 -9.47 -12.63 6.94
C TYR A 27 -9.39 -11.14 6.58
N ARG A 28 -9.42 -10.79 5.29
CA ARG A 28 -9.31 -9.39 4.88
C ARG A 28 -10.63 -8.65 5.14
N PRO A 29 -10.63 -7.53 5.88
CA PRO A 29 -11.81 -6.68 6.01
C PRO A 29 -12.26 -6.17 4.64
N GLN A 30 -13.56 -6.28 4.37
CA GLN A 30 -14.16 -5.85 3.09
C GLN A 30 -14.62 -4.38 3.11
N TYR A 31 -14.83 -3.82 4.30
CA TYR A 31 -15.39 -2.46 4.47
C TYR A 31 -14.48 -1.51 5.24
N HIS A 32 -13.49 -2.04 5.95
CA HIS A 32 -12.53 -1.22 6.69
C HIS A 32 -11.25 -1.06 5.85
N PHE A 33 -10.65 0.11 5.94
CA PHE A 33 -9.40 0.37 5.24
C PHE A 33 -8.30 -0.59 5.70
N THR A 34 -7.55 -1.10 4.73
CA THR A 34 -6.34 -1.91 4.93
C THR A 34 -5.38 -1.59 3.78
N PRO A 35 -4.05 -1.49 4.01
CA PRO A 35 -3.09 -1.14 2.98
C PRO A 35 -2.98 -2.32 2.01
N GLU A 36 -2.70 -2.11 0.73
CA GLU A 36 -2.70 -3.18 -0.29
C GLU A 36 -2.00 -4.45 0.22
N LYS A 37 -0.88 -4.28 0.90
CA LYS A 37 -0.08 -5.35 1.51
C LYS A 37 0.57 -4.86 2.81
N MET A 38 1.19 -5.79 3.54
CA MET A 38 2.10 -5.53 4.66
C MET A 38 1.47 -4.89 5.91
N TRP A 39 2.32 -4.39 6.80
CA TRP A 39 1.96 -3.96 8.14
C TRP A 39 1.55 -2.49 8.20
N MET A 40 0.45 -2.21 8.91
CA MET A 40 0.05 -0.86 9.28
C MET A 40 -0.37 -0.78 10.75
N ASN A 41 -0.34 0.43 11.29
CA ASN A 41 -0.91 0.71 12.60
C ASN A 41 -1.61 2.09 12.63
N ASP A 42 -1.08 3.07 13.35
CA ASP A 42 -1.82 4.26 13.79
C ASP A 42 -2.27 5.12 12.60
N PRO A 43 -3.53 5.62 12.59
CA PRO A 43 -3.93 6.67 11.67
C PRO A 43 -3.21 7.97 12.02
N ASN A 44 -2.72 8.68 11.01
CA ASN A 44 -1.99 9.94 11.12
C ASN A 44 -2.60 10.97 10.16
N GLY A 45 -2.32 12.26 10.41
CA GLY A 45 -2.60 13.34 9.47
C GLY A 45 -4.03 13.43 8.92
N LEU A 46 -5.03 12.97 9.67
CA LEU A 46 -6.43 12.94 9.21
C LEU A 46 -6.91 14.35 8.89
N VAL A 47 -7.17 14.64 7.61
CA VAL A 47 -7.52 15.99 7.14
C VAL A 47 -8.47 15.92 5.95
N PHE A 48 -9.40 16.87 5.89
CA PHE A 48 -10.16 17.13 4.67
C PHE A 48 -9.52 18.30 3.91
N TYR A 49 -9.10 18.07 2.67
CA TYR A 49 -8.35 19.03 1.88
C TYR A 49 -8.77 18.92 0.40
N GLU A 50 -8.98 20.06 -0.26
CA GLU A 50 -9.33 20.14 -1.69
C GLU A 50 -10.47 19.22 -2.17
N GLY A 51 -11.45 18.93 -1.29
CA GLY A 51 -12.61 18.12 -1.61
C GLY A 51 -12.47 16.63 -1.29
N GLU A 52 -11.33 16.21 -0.71
CA GLU A 52 -11.05 14.82 -0.37
C GLU A 52 -10.72 14.66 1.13
N TYR A 53 -11.07 13.50 1.68
CA TYR A 53 -10.57 13.04 2.97
C TYR A 53 -9.24 12.33 2.78
N HIS A 54 -8.21 12.79 3.47
CA HIS A 54 -6.88 12.19 3.47
C HIS A 54 -6.68 11.37 4.73
N LEU A 55 -6.35 10.10 4.53
CA LEU A 55 -5.91 9.17 5.56
C LEU A 55 -4.41 8.93 5.37
N PHE A 56 -3.62 9.36 6.34
CA PHE A 56 -2.25 8.86 6.48
C PHE A 56 -2.25 7.79 7.57
N TYR A 57 -1.28 6.89 7.51
CA TYR A 57 -1.15 5.82 8.49
C TYR A 57 0.29 5.37 8.56
N GLN A 58 0.68 4.88 9.72
CA GLN A 58 1.98 4.27 9.89
C GLN A 58 2.05 2.96 9.12
N TYR A 59 3.11 2.81 8.34
CA TYR A 59 3.24 1.75 7.34
C TYR A 59 4.66 1.21 7.29
N TYR A 60 4.80 -0.12 7.26
CA TYR A 60 6.06 -0.80 6.99
C TYR A 60 5.89 -1.71 5.76
N ALA A 61 6.65 -1.40 4.71
CA ALA A 61 6.44 -1.98 3.37
C ALA A 61 7.15 -3.32 3.15
N ASP A 62 8.02 -3.75 4.08
CA ASP A 62 8.94 -4.86 3.86
C ASP A 62 8.59 -6.11 4.69
N ASP A 63 7.72 -6.01 5.70
CA ASP A 63 7.32 -7.13 6.56
C ASP A 63 5.85 -7.02 7.03
N LEU A 64 5.31 -8.12 7.54
CA LEU A 64 4.00 -8.23 8.20
C LEU A 64 4.04 -7.86 9.69
N THR A 65 5.23 -7.61 10.23
CA THR A 65 5.46 -7.24 11.64
C THR A 65 5.81 -5.76 11.79
N ALA A 66 5.92 -5.28 13.03
CA ALA A 66 6.35 -3.91 13.27
C ALA A 66 7.79 -3.69 12.79
N GLY A 67 8.05 -2.52 12.20
CA GLY A 67 9.37 -2.16 11.73
C GLY A 67 9.44 -0.68 11.34
N PRO A 68 10.44 -0.32 10.51
CA PRO A 68 10.64 1.04 10.04
C PRO A 68 9.39 1.74 9.55
N ARG A 69 9.07 2.87 10.18
CA ARG A 69 7.80 3.54 9.97
C ARG A 69 7.89 4.61 8.89
N SER A 70 7.09 4.41 7.86
CA SER A 70 6.73 5.38 6.84
C SER A 70 5.29 5.87 7.05
N TRP A 71 4.90 6.94 6.37
CA TRP A 71 3.50 7.33 6.27
C TRP A 71 2.93 6.84 4.93
N GLY A 72 2.10 5.81 5.00
CA GLY A 72 1.20 5.46 3.90
C GLY A 72 0.13 6.54 3.70
N HIS A 73 -0.49 6.57 2.52
CA HIS A 73 -1.46 7.59 2.16
C HIS A 73 -2.59 7.00 1.33
N ALA A 74 -3.83 7.34 1.69
CA ALA A 74 -5.01 7.10 0.88
C ALA A 74 -5.94 8.31 0.92
N VAL A 75 -6.73 8.48 -0.14
CA VAL A 75 -7.77 9.51 -0.23
C VAL A 75 -9.15 8.90 -0.46
N SER A 76 -10.19 9.60 -0.03
CA SER A 76 -11.58 9.20 -0.24
C SER A 76 -12.48 10.42 -0.38
N SER A 77 -13.52 10.32 -1.20
CA SER A 77 -14.59 11.33 -1.25
C SER A 77 -15.71 11.08 -0.22
N ASP A 78 -15.76 9.90 0.40
CA ASP A 78 -16.91 9.43 1.19
C ASP A 78 -16.56 8.67 2.49
N LEU A 79 -15.28 8.60 2.86
CA LEU A 79 -14.72 7.86 4.01
C LEU A 79 -14.88 6.33 3.95
N MET A 80 -15.42 5.78 2.86
CA MET A 80 -15.67 4.34 2.71
C MET A 80 -14.82 3.74 1.59
N ARG A 81 -14.75 4.43 0.46
CA ARG A 81 -14.02 4.00 -0.73
C ARG A 81 -12.70 4.76 -0.79
N TRP A 82 -11.61 4.03 -0.64
CA TRP A 82 -10.27 4.60 -0.54
C TRP A 82 -9.44 4.30 -1.77
N GLN A 83 -8.82 5.33 -2.34
CA GLN A 83 -7.76 5.21 -3.33
C GLN A 83 -6.42 5.33 -2.62
N GLN A 84 -5.59 4.29 -2.69
CA GLN A 84 -4.22 4.35 -2.17
C GLN A 84 -3.34 5.19 -3.09
N LEU A 85 -2.51 6.02 -2.46
CA LEU A 85 -1.52 6.88 -3.10
C LEU A 85 -0.10 6.41 -2.70
N PRO A 86 0.94 6.90 -3.39
CA PRO A 86 2.32 6.61 -2.98
C PRO A 86 2.58 6.99 -1.51
N ILE A 87 3.54 6.31 -0.88
CA ILE A 87 4.02 6.63 0.47
C ILE A 87 4.33 8.14 0.56
N ALA A 88 3.69 8.82 1.49
CA ALA A 88 3.78 10.27 1.66
C ALA A 88 5.10 10.70 2.32
N ILE A 89 5.51 9.98 3.36
CA ILE A 89 6.78 10.24 4.06
C ILE A 89 7.54 8.92 4.19
N LYS A 90 8.73 8.87 3.61
CA LYS A 90 9.64 7.72 3.73
C LYS A 90 10.66 7.98 4.85
N PRO A 91 11.18 6.93 5.50
CA PRO A 91 12.36 7.06 6.33
C PRO A 91 13.49 7.69 5.54
N ASP A 92 14.27 8.56 6.19
CA ASP A 92 15.43 9.21 5.60
C ASP A 92 16.64 9.11 6.55
N SER A 93 17.71 9.84 6.25
CA SER A 93 18.93 9.82 7.08
C SER A 93 18.74 10.32 8.51
N LEU A 94 17.64 11.02 8.82
CA LEU A 94 17.30 11.50 10.15
C LEU A 94 16.51 10.45 10.96
N GLY A 95 16.06 9.37 10.31
CA GLY A 95 15.42 8.23 10.94
C GLY A 95 14.03 7.91 10.39
N GLU A 96 13.27 7.20 11.21
CA GLU A 96 11.91 6.73 10.97
C GLU A 96 10.90 7.59 11.77
N ILE A 97 9.59 7.36 11.57
CA ILE A 97 8.50 8.20 12.12
C ILE A 97 7.71 7.53 13.25
#